data_AF-A0A2E0V2U1-F1
#
_entry.id   AF-A0A2E0V2U1-F1
#
_cell.length_a   1.000
_cell.length_b   1.000
_cell.length_c   1.000
_cell.angle_alpha   90.00
_cell.angle_beta   90.00
_cell.angle_gamma   90.00
#
_symmetry.space_group_name_H-M   'P 1'
#
loop_
_entity.id
_entity.type
_entity.pdbx_description
1 polymer ?
#
loop_
_entity_poly.entity_id
_entity_poly.type
_entity_poly.pdbx_seq_one_letter_code
_entity_poly.pdbx_strand_id
1 'polypeptide(L)'
;MVKKSALITLLVGDLITLLIVTLLGFSTHNANVSLFRFAANYLPLVIAWLVVAPWFGAYTSETATSPRALPQLVLAVLVCAPLAAVLRGIVLSSVVQTVFVIVLGLTNGLGIGIWRGLWILFDKRKN
;
A
#
# COMPACT_ATOMS: atom_id res chain seq x y z
N MET A 1 3.11 -22.59 2.35
CA MET A 1 2.27 -22.00 1.28
C MET A 1 1.04 -21.38 1.95
N VAL A 2 0.73 -20.11 1.68
CA VAL A 2 -0.44 -19.43 2.29
C VAL A 2 -1.72 -20.04 1.73
N LYS A 3 -2.72 -20.30 2.59
CA LYS A 3 -4.04 -20.79 2.13
C LYS A 3 -4.66 -19.75 1.17
N LYS A 4 -5.30 -20.21 0.09
CA LYS A 4 -5.90 -19.32 -0.93
C LYS A 4 -6.85 -18.26 -0.33
N SER A 5 -7.65 -18.63 0.67
CA SER A 5 -8.54 -17.69 1.37
C SER A 5 -7.77 -16.60 2.11
N ALA A 6 -6.69 -16.95 2.81
CA ALA A 6 -5.83 -15.98 3.48
C ALA A 6 -5.11 -15.06 2.48
N LEU A 7 -4.67 -15.59 1.34
CA LEU A 7 -4.06 -14.78 0.27
C LEU A 7 -5.03 -13.71 -0.23
N ILE A 8 -6.28 -14.09 -0.53
CA ILE A 8 -7.30 -13.16 -1.01
C ILE A 8 -7.57 -12.07 0.04
N THR A 9 -7.74 -12.45 1.30
CA THR A 9 -7.99 -11.47 2.38
C THR A 9 -6.83 -10.50 2.57
N LEU A 10 -5.58 -10.99 2.48
CA LEU A 10 -4.40 -10.14 2.57
C LEU A 10 -4.33 -9.16 1.40
N LEU A 11 -4.51 -9.64 0.17
CA LEU A 11 -4.52 -8.80 -1.03
C LEU A 11 -5.62 -7.74 -0.97
N VAL A 12 -6.86 -8.14 -0.70
CA VAL A 12 -8.00 -7.21 -0.60
C VAL A 12 -7.78 -6.22 0.54
N GLY A 13 -7.30 -6.69 1.68
CA GLY A 13 -6.98 -5.83 2.83
C GLY A 13 -5.90 -4.80 2.52
N ASP A 14 -4.86 -5.17 1.76
CA ASP A 14 -3.85 -4.21 1.30
C ASP A 14 -4.48 -3.14 0.40
N LEU A 15 -5.29 -3.56 -0.60
CA LEU A 15 -5.95 -2.62 -1.52
C LEU A 15 -6.91 -1.66 -0.80
N ILE A 16 -7.63 -2.15 0.21
CA ILE A 16 -8.49 -1.32 1.07
C ILE A 16 -7.65 -0.38 1.93
N THR A 17 -6.52 -0.84 2.46
CA THR A 17 -5.62 -0.01 3.26
C THR A 17 -5.05 1.14 2.44
N LEU A 18 -4.54 0.85 1.23
CA LEU A 18 -4.07 1.87 0.29
C LEU A 18 -5.19 2.85 -0.08
N LEU A 19 -6.43 2.35 -0.23
CA LEU A 19 -7.61 3.16 -0.51
C LEU A 19 -7.90 4.15 0.63
N ILE A 20 -7.96 3.65 1.87
CA ILE A 20 -8.24 4.45 3.07
C ILE A 20 -7.16 5.51 3.25
N VAL A 21 -5.88 5.15 3.18
CA VAL A 21 -4.78 6.11 3.34
C VAL A 21 -4.82 7.18 2.23
N THR A 22 -5.14 6.80 1.00
CA THR A 22 -5.31 7.76 -0.10
C THR A 22 -6.46 8.74 0.17
N LEU A 23 -7.62 8.26 0.63
CA LEU A 23 -8.76 9.11 0.98
C LEU A 23 -8.41 10.10 2.11
N LEU A 24 -7.73 9.62 3.15
CA LEU A 24 -7.27 10.47 4.25
C LEU A 24 -6.32 11.55 3.74
N GLY A 25 -5.36 11.21 2.89
CA GLY A 25 -4.46 12.18 2.27
C GLY A 25 -5.19 13.25 1.45
N PHE A 26 -6.27 12.90 0.73
CA PHE A 26 -7.08 13.89 0.02
C PHE A 26 -7.84 14.82 0.98
N SER A 27 -8.35 14.29 2.09
CA SER A 27 -9.08 15.08 3.09
C SER A 27 -8.20 16.15 3.75
N THR A 28 -6.90 15.90 3.93
CA THR A 28 -5.97 16.87 4.55
C THR A 28 -5.60 18.04 3.65
N HIS A 29 -5.76 17.90 2.33
CA HIS A 29 -5.39 18.94 1.37
C HIS A 29 -6.53 19.94 1.07
N ASN A 30 -7.68 19.86 1.75
CA ASN A 30 -8.91 20.65 1.45
C ASN A 30 -9.22 20.69 -0.06
N ALA A 31 -8.83 19.65 -0.78
CA ALA A 31 -8.92 19.63 -2.23
C ALA A 31 -10.36 19.29 -2.62
N ASN A 32 -10.89 19.98 -3.63
CA ASN A 32 -12.06 19.47 -4.34
C ASN A 32 -11.72 18.07 -4.87
N VAL A 33 -12.34 17.05 -4.28
CA VAL A 33 -12.11 15.65 -4.61
C VAL A 33 -12.76 15.37 -5.96
N SER A 34 -12.05 15.69 -7.05
CA SER A 34 -12.43 15.18 -8.36
C SER A 34 -12.08 13.70 -8.43
N LEU A 35 -13.00 12.87 -8.92
CA LEU A 35 -12.79 11.43 -9.12
C LEU A 35 -11.52 11.15 -9.93
N PHE A 36 -11.22 11.97 -10.95
CA PHE A 36 -10.03 11.83 -11.78
C PHE A 36 -8.73 12.00 -10.99
N ARG A 37 -8.58 13.08 -10.22
CA ARG A 37 -7.37 13.31 -9.40
C ARG A 37 -7.20 12.21 -8.34
N PHE A 38 -8.30 11.76 -7.75
CA PHE A 38 -8.29 10.65 -6.81
C PHE A 38 -7.79 9.35 -7.48
N ALA A 39 -8.38 8.98 -8.63
CA ALA A 39 -8.00 7.80 -9.39
C ALA A 39 -6.53 7.87 -9.87
N ALA A 40 -6.07 9.05 -10.27
CA ALA A 40 -4.68 9.31 -10.65
C ALA A 40 -3.68 9.20 -9.49
N ASN A 41 -4.15 9.08 -8.25
CA ASN A 41 -3.32 8.78 -7.08
C ASN A 41 -3.43 7.30 -6.69
N TYR A 42 -4.67 6.80 -6.57
CA TYR A 42 -4.95 5.46 -6.07
C TYR A 42 -4.52 4.37 -7.07
N LEU A 43 -4.89 4.49 -8.35
CA LEU A 43 -4.60 3.44 -9.33
C LEU A 43 -3.10 3.26 -9.59
N PRO A 44 -2.28 4.32 -9.76
CA PRO A 44 -0.83 4.18 -9.83
C PRO A 44 -0.21 3.49 -8.62
N LEU A 45 -0.71 3.77 -7.41
CA LEU A 45 -0.25 3.14 -6.19
C LEU A 45 -0.63 1.65 -6.13
N VAL A 46 -1.85 1.30 -6.52
CA VAL A 46 -2.28 -0.10 -6.64
C VAL A 46 -1.43 -0.86 -7.65
N ILE A 47 -1.21 -0.28 -8.83
CA ILE A 47 -0.37 -0.89 -9.87
C ILE A 47 1.05 -1.10 -9.33
N ALA A 48 1.63 -0.08 -8.68
CA ALA A 48 2.96 -0.20 -8.09
C ALA A 48 3.02 -1.30 -7.01
N TRP A 49 2.01 -1.40 -6.14
CA TRP A 49 1.93 -2.44 -5.13
C TRP A 49 1.84 -3.85 -5.74
N LEU A 50 0.94 -4.04 -6.71
CA LEU A 50 0.78 -5.34 -7.37
C LEU A 50 2.03 -5.79 -8.12
N VAL A 51 2.79 -4.84 -8.67
CA VAL A 51 4.07 -5.12 -9.33
C VAL A 51 5.16 -5.43 -8.32
N VAL A 52 5.32 -4.63 -7.26
CA VAL A 52 6.49 -4.70 -6.35
C VAL A 52 6.31 -5.70 -5.22
N ALA A 53 5.12 -5.79 -4.61
CA ALA A 53 4.88 -6.61 -3.42
C ALA A 53 5.27 -8.10 -3.58
N PRO A 54 5.06 -8.77 -4.74
CA PRO A 54 5.49 -10.15 -4.93
C PRO A 54 7.02 -10.33 -4.80
N TRP A 55 7.82 -9.38 -5.27
CA TRP A 55 9.29 -9.42 -5.19
C TRP A 55 9.80 -9.29 -3.76
N PHE A 56 9.01 -8.65 -2.90
CA PHE A 56 9.25 -8.57 -1.46
C PHE A 56 8.57 -9.69 -0.70
N GLY A 57 8.07 -10.73 -1.36
CA GLY A 57 7.46 -11.89 -0.70
C GLY A 57 6.25 -11.53 0.15
N ALA A 58 5.48 -10.49 -0.20
CA ALA A 58 4.37 -9.98 0.61
C ALA A 58 3.22 -10.98 0.88
N TYR A 59 3.27 -12.12 0.18
CA TYR A 59 2.26 -13.16 0.19
C TYR A 59 2.85 -14.55 0.50
N THR A 60 3.96 -14.61 1.22
CA THR A 60 4.57 -15.85 1.73
C THR A 60 4.01 -16.23 3.10
N SER A 61 4.24 -17.47 3.53
CA SER A 61 3.78 -17.93 4.85
C SER A 61 4.42 -17.14 6.01
N GLU A 62 5.64 -16.65 5.82
CA GLU A 62 6.35 -15.83 6.81
C GLU A 62 5.72 -14.43 6.94
N THR A 63 5.52 -13.72 5.82
CA THR A 63 4.92 -12.37 5.84
C THR A 63 3.45 -12.37 6.24
N ALA A 64 2.77 -13.52 6.15
CA ALA A 64 1.39 -13.68 6.60
C ALA A 64 1.25 -13.91 8.11
N THR A 65 2.29 -14.35 8.81
CA THR A 65 2.17 -14.86 10.20
C THR A 65 3.19 -14.28 11.19
N SER A 66 4.32 -13.76 10.69
CA SER A 66 5.43 -13.30 11.53
C SER A 66 5.52 -11.78 11.58
N PRO A 67 5.46 -11.15 12.77
CA PRO A 67 5.62 -9.70 12.89
C PRO A 67 7.04 -9.23 12.50
N ARG A 68 8.03 -10.13 12.52
CA ARG A 68 9.41 -9.84 12.10
C ARG A 68 9.52 -9.48 10.62
N ALA A 69 8.52 -9.87 9.83
CA ALA A 69 8.46 -9.60 8.40
C ALA A 69 7.77 -8.26 8.06
N LEU A 70 7.19 -7.55 9.03
CA LEU A 70 6.54 -6.26 8.79
C LEU A 70 7.48 -5.19 8.21
N PRO A 71 8.74 -5.03 8.68
CA PRO A 71 9.65 -4.06 8.07
C PRO A 71 9.87 -4.29 6.58
N GLN A 72 9.92 -5.54 6.13
CA GLN A 72 10.06 -5.89 4.70
C GLN A 72 8.86 -5.42 3.87
N LEU A 73 7.64 -5.51 4.42
CA LEU A 73 6.43 -5.00 3.76
C LEU A 73 6.44 -3.47 3.68
N VAL A 74 6.88 -2.80 4.76
CA VAL A 74 7.04 -1.35 4.77
C VAL A 74 8.07 -0.91 3.72
N LEU A 75 9.22 -1.59 3.64
CA LEU A 75 10.23 -1.35 2.60
C LEU A 75 9.67 -1.54 1.18
N ALA A 76 8.83 -2.56 0.97
CA ALA A 76 8.15 -2.76 -0.32
C ALA A 76 7.30 -1.55 -0.71
N VAL A 77 6.54 -0.97 0.23
CA VAL A 77 5.76 0.24 -0.02
C VAL A 77 6.64 1.45 -0.32
N LEU A 78 7.78 1.59 0.37
CA LEU A 78 8.73 2.66 0.08
C LEU A 78 9.28 2.59 -1.35
N VAL A 79 9.44 1.38 -1.91
CA VAL A 79 9.78 1.17 -3.33
C VAL A 79 8.59 1.40 -4.26
N CYS A 80 7.37 1.12 -3.81
CA CYS A 80 6.16 1.43 -4.58
C CYS A 80 5.97 2.94 -4.78
N ALA A 81 6.31 3.75 -3.79
CA ALA A 81 6.08 5.19 -3.80
C ALA A 81 6.72 5.94 -5.01
N PRO A 82 8.01 5.77 -5.33
CA PRO A 82 8.60 6.40 -6.51
C PRO A 82 7.96 5.89 -7.82
N LEU A 83 7.67 4.59 -7.93
CA LEU A 83 7.02 4.03 -9.11
C LEU A 83 5.61 4.61 -9.30
N ALA A 84 4.81 4.66 -8.23
CA ALA A 84 3.48 5.26 -8.23
C ALA A 84 3.52 6.75 -8.60
N ALA A 85 4.51 7.49 -8.10
CA ALA A 85 4.65 8.90 -8.40
C ALA A 85 5.03 9.17 -9.87
N VAL A 86 5.88 8.33 -10.47
CA VAL A 86 6.20 8.40 -11.90
C VAL A 86 4.95 8.13 -12.74
N LEU A 87 4.23 7.05 -12.44
CA LEU A 87 2.99 6.70 -13.13
C LEU A 87 1.94 7.82 -13.02
N ARG A 88 1.78 8.40 -11.82
CA ARG A 88 0.94 9.57 -11.60
C ARG A 88 1.40 10.78 -12.43
N GLY A 89 2.71 11.04 -12.49
CA GLY A 89 3.29 12.13 -13.26
C GLY A 89 2.95 12.04 -14.75
N ILE A 90 2.96 10.83 -15.30
CA ILE A 90 2.51 10.55 -16.68
C ILE A 90 1.02 10.87 -16.82
N VAL A 91 0.17 10.35 -15.94
CA VAL A 91 -1.30 10.54 -15.99
C VAL A 91 -1.70 12.02 -15.89
N LEU A 92 -1.00 12.79 -15.05
CA LEU A 92 -1.33 14.19 -14.79
C LEU A 92 -0.48 15.18 -15.59
N SER A 93 0.42 14.70 -16.45
CA SER A 93 1.39 15.54 -17.18
C SER A 93 2.12 16.51 -16.25
N SER A 94 2.59 15.99 -15.11
CA SER A 94 3.18 16.78 -14.03
C SER A 94 4.51 16.19 -13.58
N VAL A 95 5.41 17.05 -13.11
CA VAL A 95 6.69 16.62 -12.51
C VAL A 95 6.48 15.84 -11.21
N VAL A 96 7.38 14.89 -10.95
CA VAL A 96 7.40 14.13 -9.69
C VAL A 96 7.88 15.05 -8.57
N GLN A 97 7.05 15.22 -7.53
CA GLN A 97 7.43 15.99 -6.35
C GLN A 97 8.04 15.07 -5.29
N THR A 98 9.26 15.37 -4.85
CA THR A 98 9.98 14.54 -3.86
C THR A 98 9.22 14.40 -2.54
N VAL A 99 8.65 15.51 -2.04
CA VAL A 99 7.86 15.49 -0.79
C VAL A 99 6.64 14.56 -0.94
N PHE A 100 5.98 14.57 -2.10
CA PHE A 100 4.88 13.66 -2.37
C PHE A 100 5.31 12.19 -2.30
N VAL A 101 6.46 11.84 -2.91
CA VAL A 101 7.00 10.47 -2.86
C VAL A 101 7.25 10.02 -1.42
N ILE A 102 7.90 10.86 -0.62
CA ILE A 102 8.25 10.55 0.77
C ILE A 102 6.97 10.36 1.60
N VAL A 103 6.04 11.31 1.54
CA VAL A 103 4.79 11.25 2.31
C VAL A 103 3.93 10.07 1.86
N LEU A 104 3.82 9.82 0.55
CA LEU A 104 3.09 8.68 -0.02
C LEU A 104 3.65 7.36 0.52
N GLY A 105 4.98 7.19 0.48
CA GLY A 105 5.65 5.99 0.96
C GLY A 105 5.51 5.78 2.45
N LEU A 106 5.77 6.80 3.28
CA LEU A 106 5.72 6.68 4.73
C LEU A 106 4.29 6.42 5.24
N THR A 107 3.30 7.14 4.72
CA THR A 107 1.91 6.98 5.17
C THR A 107 1.30 5.65 4.74
N ASN A 108 1.54 5.21 3.50
CA ASN A 108 1.06 3.89 3.05
C ASN A 108 1.87 2.75 3.67
N GLY A 109 3.16 2.94 3.91
CA GLY A 109 4.00 1.97 4.62
C GLY A 109 3.49 1.75 6.04
N LEU A 110 3.18 2.84 6.75
CA LEU A 110 2.52 2.77 8.05
C LEU A 110 1.16 2.07 7.98
N GLY A 111 0.32 2.44 7.00
CA GLY A 111 -0.99 1.81 6.79
C GLY A 111 -0.89 0.29 6.60
N ILE A 112 -0.05 -0.16 5.66
CA ILE A 112 0.19 -1.58 5.41
C ILE A 112 0.78 -2.28 6.64
N GLY A 113 1.73 -1.65 7.33
CA GLY A 113 2.30 -2.17 8.57
C GLY A 113 1.24 -2.38 9.65
N ILE A 114 0.33 -1.42 9.85
CA ILE A 114 -0.78 -1.52 10.80
C ILE A 114 -1.72 -2.65 10.39
N TRP A 115 -2.19 -2.67 9.14
CA TRP A 115 -3.11 -3.70 8.64
C TRP A 115 -2.53 -5.10 8.81
N ARG A 116 -1.28 -5.31 8.39
CA ARG A 116 -0.60 -6.61 8.47
C ARG A 116 -0.30 -7.00 9.91
N GLY A 117 0.02 -6.04 10.77
CA GLY A 117 0.13 -6.25 12.22
C GLY A 117 -1.18 -6.74 12.82
N LEU A 118 -2.31 -6.08 12.50
CA LEU A 118 -3.64 -6.49 12.95
C LEU A 118 -4.00 -7.89 12.46
N TRP A 119 -3.76 -8.19 11.18
CA TRP A 119 -3.96 -9.52 10.63
C TRP A 119 -3.22 -10.60 11.43
N ILE A 120 -1.91 -10.41 11.67
CA ILE A 120 -1.08 -11.36 12.41
C ILE A 120 -1.60 -11.56 13.85
N LEU A 121 -2.04 -10.47 14.50
CA LEU A 121 -2.61 -10.54 15.85
C LEU A 121 -3.91 -11.35 15.89
N PHE A 122 -4.79 -11.18 14.90
CA PHE A 122 -6.05 -11.92 14.82
C PHE A 122 -5.87 -13.38 14.38
N ASP A 123 -4.93 -13.67 13.50
CA ASP A 123 -4.62 -15.04 13.07
C ASP A 123 -4.08 -15.88 14.24
N LYS A 124 -3.19 -15.31 15.06
CA LYS A 124 -2.69 -15.97 16.28
C LYS A 124 -3.77 -16.28 17.32
N ARG A 125 -4.89 -15.56 17.33
CA ARG A 125 -6.00 -15.82 18.26
C ARG A 125 -6.90 -16.98 17.80
N LYS A 126 -6.81 -17.38 16.53
CA LYS A 126 -7.62 -18.47 15.96
C LYS A 126 -6.93 -19.84 16.03
N ASN A 127 -5.62 -19.86 16.28
CA ASN A 127 -4.81 -21.06 16.47
C ASN A 127 -4.51 -21.26 17.96
#